data_AF-A0A7X1CCR0-F1
#
_entry.id   AF-A0A7X1CCR0-F1
#
_cell.length_a   1.000
_cell.length_b   1.000
_cell.length_c   1.000
_cell.angle_alpha   90.00
_cell.angle_beta   90.00
_cell.angle_gamma   90.00
#
_symmetry.space_group_name_H-M   'P 1'
#
loop_
_entity.id
_entity.type
_entity.pdbx_description
1 polymer ?
#
loop_
_entity_poly.entity_id
_entity_poly.type
_entity_poly.pdbx_seq_one_letter_code
_entity_poly.pdbx_strand_id
1 'polypeptide(L)'
;MNKVIKQMNVLLMYGTAEEREKRQHAKYNSERQRLHVKTDSDIDAQYFHLLAKNKTNKVSLLFLGTLLVISFAIAWLNLTHFDSQVFGRIKNVSPYELIRVIVYIKSMIATFTTVIILLLFGFCLQESRRLNWHLLIFQDEKIKRNHTHSNKNQKPL
;
A
#
# COMPACT_ATOMS: atom_id res chain seq x y z
N MET A 1 8.56 -29.23 16.85
CA MET A 1 9.04 -27.84 16.68
C MET A 1 9.20 -27.22 18.07
N ASN A 2 10.43 -26.88 18.46
CA ASN A 2 10.82 -26.74 19.85
C ASN A 2 10.14 -25.52 20.53
N LYS A 3 9.53 -25.71 21.72
CA LYS A 3 8.73 -24.70 22.44
C LYS A 3 9.51 -23.41 22.71
N VAL A 4 10.82 -23.57 22.90
CA VAL A 4 11.81 -22.49 23.10
C VAL A 4 11.96 -21.62 21.86
N ILE A 5 12.04 -22.19 20.66
CA ILE A 5 12.16 -21.44 19.39
C ILE A 5 10.90 -20.59 19.15
N LYS A 6 9.73 -21.11 19.52
CA LYS A 6 8.46 -20.38 19.40
C LYS A 6 8.39 -19.17 20.35
N GLN A 7 8.86 -19.32 21.59
CA GLN A 7 8.91 -18.21 22.57
C GLN A 7 9.95 -17.15 22.18
N MET A 8 11.09 -17.57 21.65
CA MET A 8 12.16 -16.66 21.20
C MET A 8 11.72 -15.84 19.97
N ASN A 9 11.01 -16.45 19.02
CA ASN A 9 10.40 -15.73 17.88
C ASN A 9 9.33 -14.73 18.32
N VAL A 10 8.53 -15.06 19.34
CA VAL A 10 7.53 -14.12 19.90
C VAL A 10 8.23 -12.94 20.58
N LEU A 11 9.26 -13.18 21.39
CA LEU A 11 10.06 -12.12 22.04
C LEU A 11 10.78 -11.22 21.03
N LEU A 12 11.33 -11.79 19.95
CA LEU A 12 11.91 -11.01 18.84
C LEU A 12 10.85 -10.19 18.09
N MET A 13 9.64 -10.73 17.89
CA MET A 13 8.52 -9.98 17.30
C MET A 13 8.02 -8.85 18.21
N TYR A 14 8.00 -9.05 19.53
CA TYR A 14 7.61 -8.03 20.49
C TYR A 14 8.67 -6.94 20.66
N GLY A 15 9.96 -7.30 20.76
CA GLY A 15 11.05 -6.33 20.80
C GLY A 15 11.11 -5.47 19.55
N THR A 16 10.88 -6.08 18.38
CA THR A 16 10.77 -5.33 17.11
C THR A 16 9.49 -4.51 17.03
N ALA A 17 8.39 -4.90 17.67
CA ALA A 17 7.16 -4.11 17.72
C ALA A 17 7.31 -2.88 18.63
N GLU A 18 7.89 -3.05 19.83
CA GLU A 18 8.12 -1.95 20.77
C GLU A 18 9.15 -0.95 20.21
N GLU A 19 10.20 -1.42 19.55
CA GLU A 19 11.14 -0.54 18.84
C GLU A 19 10.49 0.20 17.67
N ARG A 20 9.57 -0.45 16.93
CA ARG A 20 8.80 0.21 15.87
C ARG A 20 7.87 1.28 16.45
N GLU A 21 7.25 1.01 17.58
CA GLU A 21 6.37 1.96 18.28
C GLU A 21 7.16 3.17 18.80
N LYS A 22 8.32 2.96 19.44
CA LYS A 22 9.22 4.04 19.87
C LYS A 22 9.67 4.91 18.68
N ARG A 23 10.04 4.29 17.56
CA ARG A 23 10.40 5.03 16.33
C ARG A 23 9.22 5.80 15.75
N GLN A 24 8.02 5.24 15.78
CA GLN A 24 6.80 5.91 15.32
C GLN A 24 6.45 7.11 16.20
N HIS A 25 6.56 6.98 17.53
CA HIS A 25 6.36 8.09 18.47
C HIS A 25 7.41 9.19 18.32
N ALA A 26 8.69 8.84 18.17
CA ALA A 26 9.74 9.81 17.92
C ALA A 26 9.48 10.58 16.62
N LYS A 27 9.07 9.88 15.57
CA LYS A 27 8.72 10.49 14.28
C LYS A 27 7.50 11.42 14.40
N TYR A 28 6.44 10.98 15.09
CA TYR A 28 5.26 11.80 15.38
C TYR A 28 5.65 13.10 16.12
N ASN A 29 6.43 12.98 17.20
CA ASN A 29 6.86 14.12 18.00
C ASN A 29 7.71 15.11 17.20
N SER A 30 8.62 14.62 16.36
CA SER A 30 9.44 15.47 15.49
C SER A 30 8.60 16.25 14.48
N GLU A 31 7.57 15.60 13.91
CA GLU A 31 6.72 16.22 12.91
C GLU A 31 5.76 17.23 13.55
N ARG A 32 5.28 16.92 14.76
CA ARG A 32 4.51 17.85 15.58
C ARG A 32 5.30 19.10 15.96
N GLN A 33 6.54 18.97 16.39
CA GLN A 33 7.42 20.11 16.69
C GLN A 33 7.64 20.98 15.45
N ARG A 34 7.84 20.37 14.28
CA ARG A 34 7.94 21.10 13.00
C ARG A 34 6.68 21.89 12.68
N LEU A 35 5.49 21.35 12.99
CA LEU A 35 4.21 22.04 12.79
C LEU A 35 4.00 23.17 13.79
N HIS A 36 4.47 23.02 15.02
CA HIS A 36 4.35 24.04 16.07
C HIS A 36 4.97 25.39 15.68
N VAL A 37 6.04 25.39 14.87
CA VAL A 37 6.73 26.61 14.42
C VAL A 37 6.02 27.29 13.23
N LYS A 38 5.06 26.60 12.57
CA LYS A 38 4.35 27.13 11.40
C LYS A 38 3.10 27.92 11.80
N THR A 39 2.80 28.93 10.98
CA THR A 39 1.56 29.73 11.04
C THR A 39 0.34 28.87 10.67
N ASP A 40 -0.83 29.22 11.18
CA ASP A 40 -2.08 28.47 10.93
C ASP A 40 -2.43 28.39 9.43
N SER A 41 -2.16 29.44 8.64
CA SER A 41 -2.38 29.44 7.19
C SER A 41 -1.52 28.40 6.47
N ASP A 42 -0.27 28.20 6.91
CA ASP A 42 0.67 27.26 6.31
C ASP A 42 0.31 25.81 6.63
N ILE A 43 -0.26 25.59 7.82
CA ILE A 43 -0.78 24.29 8.25
C ILE A 43 -2.00 23.93 7.42
N ASP A 44 -2.93 24.88 7.23
CA ASP A 44 -4.13 24.67 6.44
C ASP A 44 -3.81 24.44 4.96
N ALA A 45 -2.92 25.22 4.36
CA ALA A 45 -2.49 25.03 2.97
C ALA A 45 -1.89 23.63 2.76
N GLN A 46 -1.00 23.18 3.65
CA GLN A 46 -0.40 21.85 3.58
C GLN A 46 -1.42 20.74 3.82
N TYR A 47 -2.35 20.94 4.75
CA TYR A 47 -3.43 20.00 5.01
C TYR A 47 -4.32 19.80 3.79
N PHE A 48 -4.80 20.88 3.17
CA PHE A 48 -5.63 20.80 1.96
C PHE A 48 -4.87 20.20 0.77
N HIS A 49 -3.58 20.53 0.61
CA HIS A 49 -2.74 19.92 -0.40
C HIS A 49 -2.58 18.40 -0.19
N LEU A 50 -2.31 17.97 1.05
CA LEU A 50 -2.22 16.54 1.40
C LEU A 50 -3.56 15.82 1.23
N LEU A 51 -4.68 16.49 1.54
CA LEU A 51 -6.02 15.94 1.38
C LEU A 51 -6.34 15.71 -0.10
N ALA A 52 -6.07 16.71 -0.94
CA ALA A 52 -6.21 16.60 -2.38
C ALA A 52 -5.33 15.48 -2.94
N LYS A 53 -4.05 15.44 -2.54
CA LYS A 53 -3.11 14.39 -2.96
C LYS A 53 -3.58 12.99 -2.56
N ASN A 54 -4.12 12.81 -1.34
CA ASN A 54 -4.65 11.51 -0.89
C ASN A 54 -5.89 11.09 -1.70
N LYS A 55 -6.81 12.03 -1.97
CA LYS A 55 -8.00 11.76 -2.79
C LYS A 55 -7.62 11.38 -4.23
N THR A 56 -6.71 12.12 -4.85
CA THR A 56 -6.19 11.82 -6.18
C THR A 56 -5.47 10.46 -6.20
N ASN A 57 -4.60 10.18 -5.23
CA ASN A 57 -3.91 8.89 -5.15
C ASN A 57 -4.89 7.71 -5.05
N LYS A 58 -5.97 7.83 -4.27
CA LYS A 58 -6.99 6.78 -4.17
C LYS A 58 -7.70 6.53 -5.51
N VAL A 59 -8.10 7.59 -6.21
CA VAL A 59 -8.75 7.48 -7.52
C VAL A 59 -7.78 6.91 -8.56
N SER A 60 -6.55 7.41 -8.60
CA SER A 60 -5.50 6.89 -9.48
C SER A 60 -5.18 5.42 -9.19
N LEU A 61 -5.21 5.01 -7.91
CA LEU A 61 -4.99 3.62 -7.52
C LEU A 61 -6.10 2.70 -8.01
N LEU A 62 -7.36 3.11 -7.82
CA LEU A 62 -8.51 2.36 -8.32
C LEU A 62 -8.45 2.24 -9.83
N PHE A 63 -8.15 3.34 -10.53
CA PHE A 63 -8.01 3.35 -11.98
C PHE A 63 -6.89 2.43 -12.47
N LEU A 64 -5.70 2.52 -11.86
CA LEU A 64 -4.56 1.67 -12.19
C LEU A 64 -4.88 0.19 -11.93
N GLY A 65 -5.55 -0.11 -10.82
CA GLY A 65 -6.00 -1.45 -10.47
C GLY A 65 -6.98 -2.02 -11.49
N THR A 66 -7.99 -1.24 -11.91
CA THR A 66 -8.93 -1.67 -12.96
C THR A 66 -8.24 -1.90 -14.29
N LEU A 67 -7.28 -1.04 -14.66
CA LEU A 67 -6.55 -1.15 -15.92
C LEU A 67 -5.68 -2.42 -15.93
N LEU A 68 -4.99 -2.71 -14.82
CA LEU A 68 -4.23 -3.94 -14.63
C LEU A 68 -5.10 -5.20 -14.76
N VAL A 69 -6.28 -5.22 -14.13
CA VAL A 69 -7.20 -6.37 -14.21
C VAL A 69 -7.70 -6.58 -15.64
N ILE A 70 -8.08 -5.50 -16.33
CA ILE A 70 -8.53 -5.56 -17.72
C ILE A 70 -7.40 -6.04 -18.64
N SER A 71 -6.21 -5.46 -18.52
CA SER A 71 -5.04 -5.87 -19.31
C SER A 71 -4.67 -7.33 -19.07
N PHE A 72 -4.73 -7.78 -17.81
CA PHE A 72 -4.49 -9.19 -17.47
C PHE A 72 -5.55 -10.10 -18.08
N ALA A 73 -6.82 -9.75 -18.01
CA ALA A 73 -7.91 -10.53 -18.60
C ALA A 73 -7.77 -10.64 -20.13
N ILE A 74 -7.44 -9.54 -20.81
CA ILE A 74 -7.20 -9.53 -22.26
C ILE A 74 -5.98 -10.39 -22.62
N ALA A 75 -4.87 -10.23 -21.89
CA ALA A 75 -3.67 -11.04 -22.11
C ALA A 75 -3.95 -12.53 -21.90
N TRP A 76 -4.73 -12.87 -20.87
CA TRP A 76 -5.12 -14.25 -20.58
C TRP A 76 -6.00 -14.84 -21.67
N LEU A 77 -6.99 -14.09 -22.14
CA LEU A 77 -7.88 -14.52 -23.21
C LEU A 77 -7.11 -14.76 -24.52
N ASN A 78 -6.19 -13.85 -24.87
CA ASN A 78 -5.30 -14.03 -26.02
C ASN A 78 -4.40 -15.27 -25.87
N LEU A 79 -3.90 -15.54 -24.67
CA LEU A 79 -3.10 -16.73 -24.38
C LEU A 79 -3.93 -18.02 -24.52
N THR A 80 -5.21 -18.01 -24.17
CA THR A 80 -6.11 -19.17 -24.40
C THR A 80 -6.50 -19.36 -25.86
N HIS A 81 -6.64 -18.29 -26.63
CA HIS A 81 -6.84 -18.39 -28.09
C HIS A 81 -5.59 -18.88 -28.82
N PHE A 82 -4.40 -18.52 -28.33
CA PHE A 82 -3.15 -19.01 -28.89
C PHE A 82 -3.02 -20.54 -28.71
N ASP A 83 -3.37 -21.06 -27.54
CA ASP A 83 -3.39 -22.51 -27.29
C ASP A 83 -4.20 -23.26 -28.34
N SER A 84 -5.43 -22.80 -28.64
CA SER A 84 -6.31 -23.49 -29.59
C SER A 84 -5.73 -23.55 -31.01
N GLN A 85 -4.97 -22.52 -31.42
CA GLN A 85 -4.25 -22.51 -32.70
C GLN A 85 -3.04 -23.44 -32.70
N VAL A 86 -2.29 -23.50 -31.60
CA VAL A 86 -1.10 -24.34 -31.45
C VAL A 86 -1.47 -25.83 -31.42
N PHE A 87 -2.51 -26.20 -30.66
CA PHE A 87 -3.03 -27.56 -30.63
C PHE A 87 -3.55 -28.03 -32.00
N GLY A 88 -4.10 -27.12 -32.82
CA GLY A 88 -4.56 -27.44 -34.17
C GLY A 88 -3.45 -27.67 -35.20
N ARG A 89 -2.20 -27.22 -34.94
CA ARG A 89 -1.10 -27.27 -35.91
C ARG A 89 -0.05 -28.34 -35.62
N ILE A 90 0.10 -28.80 -34.37
CA ILE A 90 1.15 -29.75 -34.00
C ILE A 90 0.59 -31.18 -34.03
N LYS A 91 0.87 -31.92 -35.11
CA LYS A 91 0.38 -33.29 -35.32
C LYS A 91 1.33 -34.41 -34.83
N ASN A 92 2.59 -34.08 -34.51
CA ASN A 92 3.66 -35.07 -34.28
C ASN A 92 4.19 -35.11 -32.85
N VAL A 93 3.52 -34.45 -31.89
CA VAL A 93 3.91 -34.44 -30.48
C VAL A 93 2.78 -35.07 -29.68
N SER A 94 3.13 -35.87 -28.67
CA SER A 94 2.15 -36.43 -27.74
C SER A 94 1.30 -35.29 -27.14
N PRO A 95 -0.04 -35.35 -27.24
CA PRO A 95 -0.91 -34.29 -26.73
C PRO A 95 -0.69 -34.05 -25.24
N TYR A 96 -0.32 -35.09 -24.48
CA TYR A 96 -0.03 -34.98 -23.06
C TYR A 96 1.22 -34.13 -22.76
N GLU A 97 2.30 -34.31 -23.51
CA GLU A 97 3.53 -33.52 -23.31
C GLU A 97 3.33 -32.06 -23.70
N LEU A 98 2.57 -31.83 -24.78
CA LEU A 98 2.28 -30.48 -25.28
C LEU A 98 1.38 -29.70 -24.31
N ILE A 99 0.34 -30.34 -23.77
CA ILE A 99 -0.50 -29.78 -22.71
C ILE A 99 0.34 -29.46 -21.47
N ARG A 100 1.22 -30.38 -21.05
CA ARG A 100 2.08 -30.18 -19.87
C ARG A 100 2.99 -28.95 -20.02
N VAL A 101 3.63 -28.78 -21.17
CA VAL A 101 4.51 -27.63 -21.44
C VAL A 101 3.72 -26.32 -21.45
N ILE A 102 2.55 -26.29 -22.09
CA ILE A 102 1.68 -25.11 -22.12
C ILE A 102 1.22 -24.73 -20.70
N VAL A 103 0.77 -25.70 -19.90
CA VAL A 103 0.36 -25.46 -18.52
C VAL A 103 1.52 -24.92 -17.68
N TYR A 104 2.73 -25.44 -17.88
CA TYR A 104 3.92 -24.96 -17.17
C TYR A 104 4.30 -23.52 -17.53
N ILE A 105 4.28 -23.17 -18.82
CA ILE A 105 4.54 -21.80 -19.28
C ILE A 105 3.47 -20.84 -18.73
N LYS A 106 2.19 -21.25 -18.77
CA LYS A 106 1.08 -20.48 -18.21
C LYS A 106 1.22 -20.25 -16.72
N SER A 107 1.59 -21.28 -15.96
CA SER A 107 1.75 -21.16 -14.51
C SER A 107 2.95 -20.28 -14.15
N MET A 108 4.06 -20.34 -14.91
CA MET A 108 5.18 -19.40 -14.75
C MET A 108 4.75 -17.95 -14.99
N ILE A 109 4.07 -17.67 -16.11
CA ILE A 109 3.61 -16.32 -16.44
C ILE A 109 2.63 -15.80 -15.38
N ALA A 110 1.68 -16.64 -14.95
CA ALA A 110 0.72 -16.27 -13.91
C ALA A 110 1.42 -15.97 -12.59
N THR A 111 2.39 -16.79 -12.18
CA THR A 111 3.15 -16.59 -10.93
C THR A 111 3.95 -15.29 -10.99
N PHE A 112 4.69 -15.05 -12.08
CA PHE A 112 5.49 -13.84 -12.25
C PHE A 112 4.62 -12.57 -12.23
N THR A 113 3.50 -12.60 -12.95
CA THR A 113 2.54 -11.48 -13.00
C THR A 113 1.92 -11.22 -11.62
N THR A 114 1.58 -12.28 -10.88
CA THR A 114 1.05 -12.17 -9.52
C THR A 114 2.05 -11.47 -8.59
N VAL A 115 3.34 -11.84 -8.67
CA VAL A 115 4.39 -11.20 -7.85
C VAL A 115 4.50 -9.71 -8.17
N ILE A 116 4.49 -9.32 -9.45
CA ILE A 116 4.53 -7.91 -9.86
C ILE A 116 3.33 -7.14 -9.31
N ILE A 117 2.13 -7.69 -9.44
CA ILE A 117 0.91 -7.08 -8.91
C ILE A 117 1.02 -6.88 -7.40
N LEU A 118 1.46 -7.91 -6.66
CA LEU A 118 1.63 -7.82 -5.20
C LEU A 118 2.65 -6.75 -4.80
N LEU A 119 3.77 -6.63 -5.52
CA LEU A 119 4.78 -5.60 -5.26
C LEU A 119 4.22 -4.19 -5.51
N LEU A 120 3.52 -3.99 -6.63
CA LEU A 120 2.88 -2.71 -6.95
C LEU A 120 1.82 -2.33 -5.91
N PHE A 121 0.94 -3.26 -5.55
CA PHE A 121 -0.06 -3.04 -4.51
C PHE A 121 0.60 -2.74 -3.16
N GLY A 122 1.64 -3.46 -2.77
CA GLY A 122 2.37 -3.24 -1.53
C GLY A 122 2.98 -1.83 -1.46
N PHE A 123 3.67 -1.41 -2.53
CA PHE A 123 4.25 -0.07 -2.64
C PHE A 123 3.17 1.02 -2.54
N CYS A 124 2.08 0.86 -3.28
CA CYS A 124 0.97 1.80 -3.28
C CYS A 124 0.25 1.90 -1.92
N LEU A 125 0.02 0.77 -1.25
CA LEU A 125 -0.57 0.73 0.09
C LEU A 125 0.35 1.42 1.11
N GLN A 126 1.66 1.24 1.00
CA GLN A 126 2.63 1.91 1.86
C GLN A 126 2.59 3.43 1.68
N GLU A 127 2.55 3.92 0.44
CA GLU A 127 2.46 5.37 0.17
C GLU A 127 1.11 5.95 0.65
N SER A 128 0.00 5.23 0.45
CA SER A 128 -1.30 5.62 0.97
C SER A 128 -1.32 5.69 2.51
N ARG A 129 -0.74 4.69 3.19
CA ARG A 129 -0.59 4.68 4.65
C ARG A 129 0.24 5.87 5.12
N ARG A 130 1.33 6.19 4.44
CA ARG A 130 2.18 7.34 4.77
C ARG A 130 1.42 8.66 4.64
N LEU A 131 0.69 8.86 3.55
CA LEU A 131 -0.14 10.07 3.34
C LEU A 131 -1.24 10.19 4.40
N ASN A 132 -1.89 9.09 4.75
CA ASN A 132 -2.94 9.07 5.76
C ASN A 132 -2.39 9.39 7.16
N TRP A 133 -1.20 8.89 7.48
CA TRP A 133 -0.51 9.19 8.74
C TRP A 133 -0.18 10.68 8.87
N HIS A 134 0.38 11.29 7.82
CA HIS A 134 0.62 12.74 7.81
C HIS A 134 -0.69 13.53 7.95
N LEU A 135 -1.76 13.14 7.25
CA LEU A 135 -3.06 13.81 7.38
C LEU A 135 -3.62 13.79 8.81
N LEU A 136 -3.50 12.66 9.51
CA LEU A 136 -3.94 12.54 10.91
C LEU A 136 -3.17 13.48 11.83
N ILE A 137 -1.85 13.62 11.64
CA ILE A 137 -1.01 14.52 12.44
C ILE A 137 -1.42 15.97 12.27
N PHE A 138 -1.69 16.38 11.02
CA PHE A 138 -2.16 17.74 10.74
C PHE A 138 -3.55 18.01 11.35
N GLN A 139 -4.47 17.03 11.32
CA GLN A 139 -5.78 17.15 11.97
C GLN A 139 -5.64 17.30 13.49
N ASP A 140 -4.84 16.46 14.13
CA ASP A 140 -4.58 16.49 15.57
C ASP A 140 -4.05 17.86 16.03
N GLU A 141 -3.11 18.43 15.28
CA GLU A 141 -2.51 19.71 15.63
C GLU A 141 -3.51 20.87 15.44
N LYS A 142 -4.37 20.80 14.40
CA LYS A 142 -5.45 21.78 14.19
C LYS A 142 -6.48 21.75 15.32
N ILE A 143 -6.88 20.55 15.77
CA ILE A 143 -7.81 20.38 16.90
C ILE A 143 -7.23 20.98 18.19
N LYS A 144 -5.94 20.73 18.48
CA LYS A 144 -5.26 21.29 19.65
C LYS A 144 -5.19 22.82 19.62
N ARG A 145 -4.88 23.42 18.47
CA ARG A 145 -4.83 24.89 18.34
C ARG A 145 -6.20 25.53 18.52
N ASN A 146 -7.26 24.92 17.97
CA ASN A 146 -8.63 25.38 18.16
C ASN A 146 -9.08 25.31 19.62
N HIS A 147 -8.73 24.23 20.34
CA HIS A 147 -9.00 24.14 21.79
C HIS A 147 -8.20 25.15 22.61
N THR A 148 -6.95 25.43 22.23
CA THR A 148 -6.09 26.40 22.93
C THR A 148 -6.59 27.84 22.71
N HIS A 149 -7.08 28.17 21.52
CA HIS A 149 -7.73 29.45 21.24
C HIS A 149 -9.08 29.59 21.94
N SER A 150 -9.89 28.53 22.00
CA SER A 150 -11.16 28.52 22.73
C SER A 150 -10.98 28.73 24.24
N ASN A 151 -9.94 28.15 24.84
CA ASN A 151 -9.66 28.27 26.28
C ASN A 151 -9.07 29.64 26.67
N LYS A 152 -8.33 30.31 25.76
CA LYS A 152 -7.85 31.69 25.99
C LYS A 152 -8.98 32.73 26.03
N ASN A 153 -10.10 32.47 25.36
CA ASN A 153 -11.28 33.34 25.37
C ASN A 153 -12.21 33.11 26.58
N GLN A 154 -11.85 32.21 27.51
CA GLN A 154 -12.63 31.89 28.71
C GLN A 154 -11.90 32.29 30.02
N LYS A 155 -10.93 33.21 29.98
CA LYS A 155 -10.39 33.77 31.22
C LYS A 155 -11.45 34.65 31.89
N PRO A 156 -11.96 34.30 33.08
CA PRO A 156 -12.83 35.18 33.83
C PRO A 156 -12.01 36.39 34.30
N LEU A 157 -12.55 37.59 34.03
CA LEU A 157 -12.20 38.83 34.72
C LEU A 157 -12.77 38.80 36.14
#